data_AF-A0AAV6GV20-F1
#
_entry.id   AF-A0AAV6GV20-F1
#
_cell.length_a   1.000
_cell.length_b   1.000
_cell.length_c   1.000
_cell.angle_alpha   90.00
_cell.angle_beta   90.00
_cell.angle_gamma   90.00
#
_symmetry.space_group_name_H-M   'P 1'
#
loop_
_entity.id
_entity.type
_entity.pdbx_description
1 polymer ?
#
loop_
_entity_poly.entity_id
_entity_poly.type
_entity_poly.pdbx_seq_one_letter_code
_entity_poly.pdbx_strand_id
1 'polypeptide(L)'
;MRSTADLESFQNHILMYASKRTAFSPPVFEARMLLAAIDYNYYKDRPELCKSDGSKQYRRLYKKNARRYMLYTLKASKTYGYIPELQAMILQKRLAGKGMPRRRTLRPDDPRRYGLLPPVPAPTIQELLHTQVRRGLVSAFQTEDP
;
A
#
# COMPACT_ATOMS: atom_id res chain seq x y z
N MET A 1 -13.39 30.44 1.78
CA MET A 1 -13.15 29.54 0.62
C MET A 1 -12.38 28.32 1.12
N ARG A 2 -13.00 27.13 1.20
CA ARG A 2 -12.33 25.92 1.70
C ARG A 2 -11.49 25.33 0.56
N SER A 3 -10.17 25.44 0.67
CA SER A 3 -9.22 24.85 -0.28
C SER A 3 -9.09 23.35 -0.01
N THR A 4 -9.13 22.50 -1.04
CA THR A 4 -8.90 21.05 -0.96
C THR A 4 -7.41 20.67 -0.94
N ALA A 5 -6.52 21.66 -0.96
CA ALA A 5 -5.07 21.46 -1.07
C ALA A 5 -4.48 20.55 0.01
N ASP A 6 -4.98 20.64 1.25
CA ASP A 6 -4.52 19.78 2.34
C ASP A 6 -4.87 18.30 2.09
N LEU A 7 -6.08 18.03 1.60
CA LEU A 7 -6.54 16.67 1.28
C LEU A 7 -5.74 16.08 0.12
N GLU A 8 -5.49 16.88 -0.92
CA GLU A 8 -4.66 16.49 -2.06
C GLU A 8 -3.20 16.24 -1.64
N SER A 9 -2.65 17.10 -0.78
CA SER A 9 -1.31 16.94 -0.21
C SER A 9 -1.20 15.64 0.60
N PHE A 10 -2.18 15.36 1.46
CA PHE A 10 -2.22 14.12 2.23
C PHE A 10 -2.33 12.89 1.34
N GLN A 11 -3.19 12.94 0.32
CA GLN A 11 -3.33 11.85 -0.65
C GLN A 11 -2.02 11.59 -1.40
N ASN A 12 -1.29 12.63 -1.81
CA ASN A 12 0.02 12.48 -2.44
C ASN A 12 1.04 11.86 -1.47
N HIS A 13 0.96 12.20 -0.19
CA HIS A 13 1.81 11.62 0.85
C HIS A 13 1.53 10.13 1.04
N ILE A 14 0.26 9.73 1.11
CA ILE A 14 -0.20 8.33 1.12
C ILE A 14 0.43 7.54 -0.04
N LEU A 15 0.46 8.10 -1.24
CA LEU A 15 0.98 7.44 -2.44
C LEU A 15 2.50 7.16 -2.38
N MET A 16 3.25 7.90 -1.56
CA MET A 16 4.68 7.61 -1.33
C MET A 16 4.89 6.35 -0.50
N TYR A 17 3.99 6.07 0.45
CA TYR A 17 4.08 4.90 1.32
C TYR A 17 3.35 3.69 0.74
N ALA A 18 2.21 3.89 0.08
CA ALA A 18 1.45 2.83 -0.59
C ALA A 18 1.15 3.24 -2.04
N SER A 19 2.11 2.92 -2.92
CA SER A 19 1.95 3.13 -4.36
C SER A 19 0.81 2.29 -4.92
N LYS A 20 -0.01 2.87 -5.81
CA LYS A 20 -1.09 2.17 -6.53
C LYS A 20 -0.59 1.04 -7.43
N ARG A 21 0.69 1.06 -7.80
CA ARG A 21 1.31 0.08 -8.72
C ARG A 21 1.88 -1.14 -8.01
N THR A 22 1.88 -1.14 -6.68
CA THR A 22 2.44 -2.22 -5.89
C THR A 22 1.33 -2.91 -5.13
N ALA A 23 1.22 -4.23 -5.29
CA ALA A 23 0.27 -5.03 -4.53
C ALA A 23 0.81 -5.25 -3.11
N PHE A 24 0.05 -4.81 -2.10
CA PHE A 24 0.35 -5.05 -0.69
C PHE A 24 -0.69 -6.00 -0.09
N SER A 25 -0.26 -6.84 0.85
CA SER A 25 -1.21 -7.55 1.71
C SER A 25 -1.94 -6.54 2.62
N PRO A 26 -3.16 -6.83 3.11
CA PRO A 26 -3.94 -5.92 3.96
C PRO A 26 -3.17 -5.39 5.14
N PRO A 27 -2.49 -6.23 5.95
CA PRO A 27 -1.83 -5.72 7.14
C PRO A 27 -0.66 -4.79 6.78
N VAL A 28 0.00 -5.03 5.65
CA VAL A 28 1.09 -4.17 5.16
C VAL A 28 0.54 -2.85 4.62
N PHE A 29 -0.56 -2.90 3.87
CA PHE A 29 -1.24 -1.72 3.36
C PHE A 29 -1.74 -0.83 4.50
N GLU A 30 -2.46 -1.42 5.46
CA GLU A 30 -2.94 -0.73 6.66
C GLU A 30 -1.79 -0.08 7.44
N ALA A 31 -0.71 -0.82 7.70
CA ALA A 31 0.46 -0.28 8.40
C ALA A 31 1.11 0.89 7.65
N ARG A 32 1.24 0.80 6.32
CA ARG A 32 1.78 1.88 5.48
C ARG A 32 0.88 3.11 5.49
N MET A 33 -0.44 2.94 5.52
CA MET A 33 -1.40 4.05 5.61
C MET A 33 -1.33 4.76 6.95
N LEU A 34 -1.25 4.01 8.04
CA LEU A 34 -1.06 4.60 9.37
C LEU A 34 0.28 5.33 9.48
N LEU A 35 1.36 4.74 8.95
CA LEU A 35 2.68 5.39 8.95
C LEU A 35 2.66 6.69 8.14
N ALA A 36 2.02 6.70 6.96
CA ALA A 36 1.86 7.92 6.17
C ALA A 36 1.06 9.00 6.93
N ALA A 37 0.01 8.61 7.66
CA ALA A 37 -0.75 9.54 8.50
C ALA A 37 0.10 10.13 9.62
N ILE A 38 0.90 9.32 10.32
CA ILE A 38 1.81 9.78 11.37
C ILE A 38 2.86 10.73 10.77
N ASP A 39 3.52 10.35 9.67
CA ASP A 39 4.55 11.18 9.03
C ASP A 39 3.97 12.51 8.52
N TYR A 40 2.79 12.49 7.91
CA TYR A 40 2.12 13.71 7.45
C TYR A 40 1.79 14.61 8.63
N ASN A 41 1.12 14.10 9.66
CA ASN A 41 0.71 14.91 10.81
C ASN A 41 1.91 15.50 11.55
N TYR A 42 2.99 14.74 11.69
CA TYR A 42 4.21 15.21 12.35
C TYR A 42 4.91 16.35 11.56
N TYR A 43 4.73 16.41 10.24
CA TYR A 43 5.42 17.39 9.38
C TYR A 43 4.53 18.40 8.66
N LYS A 44 3.21 18.34 8.84
CA LYS A 44 2.26 19.24 8.17
C LYS A 44 2.62 20.71 8.41
N ASP A 45 2.82 21.06 9.68
CA ASP A 45 3.05 22.44 10.12
C ASP A 45 4.53 22.75 10.35
N ARG A 46 5.40 22.06 9.62
CA ARG A 46 6.85 22.24 9.75
C ARG A 46 7.24 23.69 9.42
N PRO A 47 8.08 24.32 10.26
CA PRO A 47 8.49 25.69 10.05
C PRO A 47 9.35 25.83 8.80
N GLU A 48 9.38 27.06 8.29
CA GLU A 48 10.31 27.44 7.23
C GLU A 48 11.74 27.46 7.74
N LEU A 49 12.69 27.19 6.85
CA LEU A 49 14.10 27.24 7.15
C LEU A 49 14.56 28.69 7.13
N CYS A 50 14.97 29.19 8.30
CA CYS A 50 15.59 30.50 8.43
C CYS A 50 17.12 30.40 8.38
N LYS A 51 17.78 31.48 7.97
CA LYS A 51 19.23 31.65 8.12
C LYS A 51 19.55 32.19 9.52
N SER A 52 20.83 32.37 9.82
CA SER A 52 21.31 32.96 11.07
C SER A 52 20.80 34.39 11.32
N ASP A 53 20.53 35.14 10.25
CA ASP A 53 19.98 36.50 10.29
C ASP A 53 18.45 36.54 10.48
N GLY A 54 17.79 35.39 10.63
CA GLY A 54 16.33 35.28 10.75
C GLY A 54 15.57 35.36 9.43
N SER A 55 16.24 35.61 8.30
CA SER A 55 15.62 35.65 6.97
C SER A 55 15.28 34.25 6.46
N LYS A 56 14.20 34.14 5.67
CA LYS A 56 13.75 32.88 5.05
C LYS A 56 14.72 32.42 3.96
N GLN A 57 14.96 31.12 3.88
CA GLN A 57 15.70 30.53 2.76
C GLN A 57 14.75 30.15 1.61
N TYR A 58 15.17 30.44 0.38
CA TYR A 58 14.39 30.19 -0.82
C TYR A 58 15.13 29.30 -1.81
N ARG A 59 14.38 28.60 -2.66
CA ARG A 59 14.91 27.91 -3.84
C ARG A 59 14.11 28.28 -5.08
N ARG A 60 14.78 28.27 -6.23
CA ARG A 60 14.16 28.48 -7.54
C ARG A 60 13.50 27.18 -8.02
N LEU A 61 12.26 27.27 -8.48
CA LEU A 61 11.50 26.18 -9.12
C LEU A 61 11.11 26.64 -10.53
N TYR A 62 11.55 25.92 -11.55
CA TYR A 62 11.12 26.20 -12.93
C TYR A 62 9.75 25.54 -13.20
N LYS A 63 8.73 26.34 -13.52
CA LYS A 63 7.42 25.83 -13.92
C LYS A 63 7.35 25.73 -15.44
N LYS A 64 7.46 24.50 -15.97
CA LYS A 64 7.40 24.22 -17.41
C LYS A 64 6.15 24.81 -18.08
N ASN A 65 4.98 24.60 -17.49
CA ASN A 65 3.70 25.06 -18.05
C ASN A 65 3.62 26.58 -18.22
N ALA A 66 4.24 27.33 -17.30
CA ALA A 66 4.26 28.80 -17.32
C ALA A 66 5.57 29.37 -17.88
N ARG A 67 6.50 28.50 -18.33
CA ARG A 67 7.85 28.81 -18.83
C ARG A 67 8.64 29.83 -17.99
N ARG A 68 8.39 29.87 -16.67
CA ARG A 68 8.99 30.85 -15.76
C ARG A 68 9.52 30.21 -14.48
N TYR A 69 10.52 30.86 -13.89
CA TYR A 69 10.97 30.54 -12.55
C TYR A 69 10.03 31.12 -11.50
N MET A 70 9.82 30.38 -10.43
CA MET A 70 9.17 30.84 -9.20
C MET A 70 10.08 30.59 -8.01
N LEU A 71 9.93 31.41 -6.98
CA LEU A 71 10.56 31.17 -5.68
C LEU A 71 9.64 30.33 -4.80
N TYR A 72 10.23 29.44 -4.00
CA TYR A 72 9.52 28.78 -2.91
C TYR A 72 10.40 28.74 -1.66
N THR A 73 9.76 28.84 -0.50
CA THR A 73 10.41 28.78 0.81
C THR A 73 10.83 27.36 1.13
N LEU A 74 12.08 27.19 1.57
CA LEU A 74 12.54 25.92 2.11
C LEU A 74 11.92 25.70 3.49
N LYS A 75 11.51 24.47 3.77
CA LYS A 75 11.11 24.04 5.11
C LYS A 75 12.35 23.55 5.87
N ALA A 76 12.29 23.48 7.20
CA ALA A 76 13.36 23.01 8.09
C ALA A 76 13.86 21.59 7.72
N SER A 77 14.67 20.90 8.53
CA SER A 77 15.03 19.48 8.30
C SER A 77 14.05 18.51 8.97
N LYS A 78 13.94 17.27 8.48
CA LYS A 78 12.97 16.27 8.99
C LYS A 78 13.67 15.56 10.14
N THR A 79 13.07 15.54 11.33
CA THR A 79 13.72 15.05 12.57
C THR A 79 13.32 13.62 12.95
N TYR A 80 12.15 13.19 12.52
CA TYR A 80 11.58 11.85 12.66
C TYR A 80 11.46 11.40 14.12
N GLY A 81 11.12 12.33 15.02
CA GLY A 81 11.04 12.08 16.46
C GLY A 81 10.01 11.04 16.88
N TYR A 82 9.04 10.70 16.03
CA TYR A 82 8.08 9.63 16.28
C TYR A 82 8.66 8.21 16.08
N ILE A 83 9.80 8.05 15.39
CA ILE A 83 10.36 6.72 15.08
C ILE A 83 10.76 5.95 16.35
N PRO A 84 11.52 6.52 17.31
CA PRO A 84 11.89 5.82 18.53
C PRO A 84 10.67 5.33 19.33
N GLU A 85 9.62 6.14 19.40
CA GLU A 85 8.37 5.77 20.07
C GLU A 85 7.69 4.59 19.36
N LEU A 86 7.58 4.63 18.02
CA LEU A 86 7.04 3.51 17.25
C LEU A 86 7.85 2.23 17.47
N GLN A 87 9.18 2.31 17.49
CA GLN A 87 10.06 1.17 17.76
C GLN A 87 9.82 0.60 19.17
N ALA A 88 9.73 1.45 20.19
CA ALA A 88 9.42 1.04 21.56
C ALA A 88 8.05 0.33 21.64
N MET A 89 7.02 0.88 21.01
CA MET A 89 5.69 0.27 20.96
C MET A 89 5.70 -1.09 20.26
N ILE A 90 6.46 -1.25 19.17
CA ILE A 90 6.62 -2.53 18.47
C ILE A 90 7.27 -3.57 19.40
N LEU A 91 8.34 -3.18 20.10
CA LEU A 91 9.02 -4.07 21.04
C LEU A 91 8.11 -4.47 22.21
N GLN A 92 7.41 -3.52 22.82
CA GLN A 92 6.47 -3.80 23.91
C GLN A 92 5.35 -4.76 23.46
N LYS A 93 4.75 -4.53 22.28
CA LYS A 93 3.73 -5.43 21.71
C LYS A 93 4.28 -6.83 21.47
N ARG A 94 5.55 -6.95 21.06
CA ARG A 94 6.20 -8.24 20.84
C ARG A 94 6.46 -8.97 22.15
N LEU A 95 6.93 -8.27 23.17
CA LEU A 95 7.19 -8.84 24.51
C LEU A 95 5.89 -9.26 25.21
N ALA A 96 4.82 -8.50 25.05
CA ALA A 96 3.50 -8.83 25.61
C ALA A 96 2.77 -9.95 24.84
N GLY A 97 3.15 -10.20 23.58
CA GLY A 97 2.50 -11.18 22.72
C GLY A 97 2.89 -12.63 23.06
N LYS A 98 1.90 -13.52 23.18
CA LYS A 98 2.11 -14.97 23.32
C LYS A 98 2.27 -15.62 21.93
N GLY A 99 3.52 -15.78 21.47
CA GLY A 99 3.88 -16.69 20.37
C GLY A 99 3.84 -16.12 18.94
N MET A 100 4.05 -17.01 17.97
CA MET A 100 4.07 -16.70 16.52
C MET A 100 2.74 -16.10 16.04
N PRO A 101 2.77 -15.18 15.04
CA PRO A 101 1.58 -14.53 14.53
C PRO A 101 0.54 -15.57 14.05
N ARG A 102 -0.61 -15.60 14.71
CA ARG A 102 -1.76 -16.42 14.29
C ARG A 102 -2.36 -15.88 12.98
N ARG A 103 -2.90 -16.76 12.14
CA ARG A 103 -3.74 -16.36 11.00
C ARG A 103 -4.83 -15.40 11.51
N ARG A 104 -4.79 -14.15 11.07
CA ARG A 104 -5.85 -13.17 11.39
C ARG A 104 -7.16 -13.65 10.76
N THR A 105 -8.22 -13.67 11.54
CA THR A 105 -9.59 -13.83 11.03
C THR A 105 -9.94 -12.59 10.21
N LEU A 106 -10.30 -12.78 8.93
CA LEU A 106 -10.76 -11.69 8.06
C LEU A 106 -12.07 -11.11 8.60
N ARG A 107 -12.28 -9.80 8.44
CA ARG A 107 -13.54 -9.13 8.79
C ARG A 107 -14.71 -9.72 7.98
N PRO A 108 -15.96 -9.68 8.48
CA PRO A 108 -17.13 -10.19 7.76
C PRO A 108 -17.27 -9.65 6.33
N ASP A 109 -17.01 -8.36 6.15
CA ASP A 109 -17.18 -7.67 4.86
C ASP A 109 -15.89 -7.61 4.03
N ASP A 110 -14.85 -8.34 4.41
CA ASP A 110 -13.59 -8.32 3.67
C ASP A 110 -13.78 -9.04 2.32
N PRO A 111 -13.55 -8.38 1.16
CA PRO A 111 -13.76 -8.98 -0.15
C PRO A 111 -12.94 -10.26 -0.37
N ARG A 112 -11.85 -10.46 0.39
CA ARG A 112 -11.03 -11.68 0.35
C ARG A 112 -11.75 -12.91 0.89
N ARG A 113 -12.82 -12.74 1.69
CA ARG A 113 -13.63 -13.86 2.18
C ARG A 113 -14.38 -14.56 1.06
N TYR A 114 -14.77 -13.82 0.01
CA TYR A 114 -15.53 -14.37 -1.10
C TYR A 114 -14.66 -15.17 -2.10
N GLY A 115 -13.33 -15.10 -1.97
CA GLY A 115 -12.41 -15.80 -2.88
C GLY A 115 -12.54 -15.34 -4.33
N LEU A 116 -12.15 -16.19 -5.26
CA LEU A 116 -12.45 -16.00 -6.69
C LEU A 116 -13.94 -16.26 -6.90
N LEU A 117 -14.68 -15.22 -7.27
CA LEU A 117 -16.07 -15.33 -7.70
C LEU A 117 -16.09 -15.43 -9.23
N PRO A 118 -16.12 -16.65 -9.81
CA PRO A 118 -16.28 -16.78 -11.25
C PRO A 118 -17.62 -16.15 -11.68
N PRO A 119 -17.66 -15.45 -12.83
CA PRO A 119 -18.89 -14.85 -13.35
C PRO A 119 -19.91 -15.90 -13.82
N VAL A 120 -19.49 -17.17 -13.89
CA VAL A 120 -20.30 -18.31 -14.30
C VAL A 120 -20.41 -19.27 -13.10
N PRO A 121 -21.59 -19.82 -12.81
CA PRO A 121 -21.74 -20.83 -11.78
C PRO A 121 -20.80 -22.01 -12.04
N ALA A 122 -20.29 -22.62 -10.97
CA ALA A 122 -19.47 -23.81 -11.10
C ALA A 122 -20.30 -24.93 -11.77
N PRO A 123 -19.82 -25.55 -12.85
CA PRO A 123 -20.47 -26.71 -13.44
C PRO A 123 -20.52 -27.86 -12.42
N THR A 124 -21.45 -28.77 -12.62
CA THR A 124 -21.65 -29.89 -11.69
C THR A 124 -20.46 -30.84 -11.74
N ILE A 125 -20.15 -31.51 -10.64
CA ILE A 125 -19.03 -32.49 -10.56
C ILE A 125 -19.14 -33.54 -11.69
N GLN A 126 -20.35 -33.98 -12.06
CA GLN A 126 -20.57 -34.93 -13.15
C GLN A 126 -20.15 -34.38 -14.53
N GLU A 127 -20.44 -33.12 -14.82
CA GLU A 127 -20.07 -32.45 -16.07
C GLU A 127 -18.55 -32.28 -16.17
N LEU A 128 -17.91 -31.97 -15.05
CA LEU A 128 -16.45 -31.86 -14.95
C LEU A 128 -15.76 -33.22 -15.19
N LEU A 129 -16.27 -34.29 -14.59
CA LEU A 129 -15.73 -35.65 -14.76
C LEU A 129 -15.82 -36.12 -16.22
N HIS A 130 -16.95 -35.86 -16.89
CA HIS A 130 -17.12 -36.20 -18.31
C HIS A 130 -16.14 -35.42 -19.22
N THR A 131 -15.83 -34.19 -18.85
CA THR A 131 -14.90 -33.32 -19.61
C THR A 131 -13.44 -33.67 -19.36
N GLN A 132 -13.10 -34.17 -18.17
CA GLN A 132 -11.73 -34.48 -17.75
C GLN A 132 -11.07 -35.63 -18.53
N VAL A 133 -11.86 -36.58 -19.04
CA VAL A 133 -11.38 -37.76 -19.79
C VAL A 133 -10.67 -37.38 -21.10
N ARG A 134 -10.93 -36.20 -21.67
CA ARG A 134 -10.48 -35.83 -23.03
C ARG A 134 -9.08 -35.22 -23.12
N ARG A 135 -8.37 -35.00 -22.00
CA ARG A 135 -7.05 -34.32 -22.01
C ARG A 135 -5.85 -35.22 -21.75
N GLY A 136 -6.01 -36.54 -21.71
CA GLY A 136 -4.92 -37.46 -21.41
C GLY A 136 -5.06 -38.87 -21.96
N LEU A 137 -5.26 -39.03 -23.27
CA LEU A 137 -5.04 -40.30 -23.96
C LEU A 137 -4.60 -40.03 -25.41
N VAL A 138 -3.30 -39.79 -25.56
CA VAL A 138 -2.57 -39.98 -26.82
C VAL A 138 -1.69 -41.22 -26.64
N SER A 139 -1.81 -42.13 -27.61
CA SER A 139 -1.00 -43.32 -27.93
C SER A 139 -1.00 -44.52 -26.95
N ALA A 140 -1.45 -45.70 -27.43
CA ALA A 140 -0.55 -46.74 -27.95
C ALA A 140 -1.29 -48.08 -28.19
N PHE A 141 -1.23 -48.57 -29.44
CA PHE A 141 -1.21 -49.96 -29.94
C PHE A 141 -1.91 -51.09 -29.16
N GLN A 142 -2.79 -51.83 -29.85
CA GLN A 142 -2.83 -53.30 -29.76
C GLN A 142 -2.99 -53.93 -31.16
N THR A 143 -2.02 -54.79 -31.44
CA THR A 143 -1.78 -55.71 -32.55
C THR A 143 -2.65 -56.98 -32.48
N GLU A 144 -2.98 -57.50 -33.67
CA GLU A 144 -3.19 -58.91 -34.10
C GLU A 144 -4.29 -59.79 -33.47
N ASP A 145 -5.29 -60.07 -34.31
CA ASP A 145 -6.02 -61.30 -34.71
C ASP A 145 -5.85 -62.64 -33.96
N PRO A 146 -6.89 -63.50 -34.08
CA PRO A 146 -6.70 -64.86 -34.56
C PRO A 146 -7.39 -65.16 -35.92
#